data_AF-A0A7R9H2P2-F1
#
_entry.id   AF-A0A7R9H2P2-F1
#
_cell.length_a   1.000
_cell.length_b   1.000
_cell.length_c   1.000
_cell.angle_alpha   90.00
_cell.angle_beta   90.00
_cell.angle_gamma   90.00
#
_symmetry.space_group_name_H-M   'P 1'
#
loop_
_entity.id
_entity.type
_entity.pdbx_description
1 polymer ?
#
loop_
_entity_poly.entity_id
_entity_poly.type
_entity_poly.pdbx_seq_one_letter_code
_entity_poly.pdbx_strand_id
1 'polypeptide(L)'
;MHLLTFLPDEEPCRRSLEAFSQSHLAAALQIDPDRNAGELVISIPSEASHLVGEGKGLRIGIEFSLEQPQGGVHFVIPDCEGTLAEVMTQQPLI
;
A
#
# COMPACT_ATOMS: atom_id res chain seq x y z
N MET A 1 -13.05 -27.62 -8.45
CA MET A 1 -13.09 -27.29 -9.90
C MET A 1 -14.34 -26.47 -10.17
N HIS A 2 -14.27 -25.14 -9.92
CA HIS A 2 -15.32 -24.23 -10.35
C HIS A 2 -14.93 -23.68 -11.72
N LEU A 3 -15.81 -23.95 -12.67
CA LEU A 3 -15.66 -23.72 -14.10
C LEU A 3 -15.56 -22.21 -14.38
N LEU A 4 -14.38 -21.74 -14.80
CA LEU A 4 -14.23 -20.42 -15.41
C LEU A 4 -14.83 -20.49 -16.82
N THR A 5 -16.09 -20.11 -16.97
CA THR A 5 -16.68 -19.85 -18.29
C THR A 5 -16.01 -18.61 -18.89
N PHE A 6 -15.20 -18.87 -19.93
CA PHE A 6 -14.76 -17.91 -20.94
C PHE A 6 -16.01 -17.22 -21.52
N LEU A 7 -16.24 -15.96 -21.15
CA LEU A 7 -17.20 -15.08 -21.81
C LEU A 7 -16.46 -14.28 -22.89
N PRO A 8 -17.07 -14.06 -24.07
CA PRO A 8 -16.43 -13.39 -25.18
C PRO A 8 -16.12 -11.92 -24.86
N ASP A 9 -15.06 -11.43 -25.48
CA ASP A 9 -14.49 -10.09 -25.35
C ASP A 9 -15.42 -9.03 -25.96
N GLU A 10 -16.46 -8.62 -25.24
CA GLU A 10 -17.33 -7.49 -25.65
C GLU A 10 -17.77 -6.73 -24.40
N GLU A 11 -16.96 -5.81 -23.86
CA GLU A 11 -17.38 -5.03 -22.68
C GLU A 11 -17.00 -3.52 -22.79
N PRO A 12 -17.66 -2.75 -23.67
CA PRO A 12 -17.65 -1.28 -23.59
C PRO A 12 -18.24 -0.75 -22.26
N CYS A 13 -18.96 -1.58 -21.50
CA CYS A 13 -19.58 -1.25 -20.21
C CYS A 13 -18.59 -1.18 -19.03
N ARG A 14 -17.42 -1.82 -19.14
CA ARG A 14 -16.38 -1.81 -18.09
C ARG A 14 -15.67 -0.47 -17.89
N ARG A 15 -15.88 0.51 -18.78
CA ARG A 15 -15.32 1.87 -18.69
C ARG A 15 -16.30 2.89 -18.12
N SER A 16 -17.48 2.45 -17.65
CA SER A 16 -18.41 3.32 -16.96
C SER A 16 -17.89 3.69 -15.56
N LEU A 17 -18.18 4.91 -15.12
CA LEU A 17 -17.85 5.35 -13.75
C LEU A 17 -18.51 4.45 -12.71
N GLU A 18 -19.73 3.98 -12.99
CA GLU A 18 -20.49 3.13 -12.09
C GLU A 18 -19.81 1.77 -11.90
N ALA A 19 -19.41 1.09 -12.99
CA ALA A 19 -18.66 -0.16 -12.91
C ALA A 19 -17.31 0.02 -12.19
N PHE A 20 -16.60 1.14 -12.44
CA PHE A 20 -15.37 1.47 -11.74
C PHE A 20 -15.60 1.69 -10.25
N SER A 21 -16.59 2.49 -9.87
CA SER A 21 -16.87 2.84 -8.48
C SER A 21 -17.19 1.62 -7.63
N GLN A 22 -18.00 0.69 -8.17
CA GLN A 22 -18.35 -0.55 -7.50
C GLN A 22 -17.12 -1.47 -7.34
N SER A 23 -16.33 -1.61 -8.42
CA SER A 23 -15.12 -2.45 -8.39
C SER A 23 -14.05 -1.88 -7.46
N HIS A 24 -13.88 -0.55 -7.45
CA HIS A 24 -12.92 0.14 -6.58
C HIS A 24 -13.31 0.00 -5.11
N LEU A 25 -14.60 0.20 -4.77
CA LEU A 25 -15.10 -0.05 -3.42
C LEU A 25 -14.85 -1.50 -2.99
N ALA A 26 -15.17 -2.46 -3.86
CA ALA A 26 -14.94 -3.88 -3.57
C ALA A 26 -13.45 -4.21 -3.35
N ALA A 27 -12.54 -3.55 -4.07
CA ALA A 27 -11.10 -3.69 -3.87
C ALA A 27 -10.64 -3.06 -2.55
N ALA A 28 -11.11 -1.85 -2.22
CA ALA A 28 -10.80 -1.19 -0.95
C ALA A 28 -11.27 -2.02 0.25
N LEU A 29 -12.45 -2.65 0.16
CA LEU A 29 -12.95 -3.54 1.21
C LEU A 29 -12.16 -4.85 1.34
N GLN A 30 -11.41 -5.27 0.31
CA GLN A 30 -10.58 -6.47 0.38
C GLN A 30 -9.25 -6.24 1.09
N ILE A 31 -8.85 -4.99 1.30
CA ILE A 31 -7.64 -4.63 2.05
C ILE A 31 -7.95 -4.00 3.40
N ASP A 32 -9.23 -3.95 3.76
CA ASP A 32 -9.72 -3.35 5.01
C ASP A 32 -9.36 -4.23 6.22
N PRO A 33 -8.53 -3.73 7.16
CA PRO A 33 -8.16 -4.50 8.36
C PRO A 33 -9.35 -4.86 9.25
N ASP A 34 -10.42 -4.06 9.25
CA ASP A 34 -11.63 -4.34 10.05
C ASP A 34 -12.43 -5.55 9.51
N ARG A 35 -12.12 -5.99 8.28
CA ARG A 35 -12.78 -7.13 7.61
C ARG A 35 -11.96 -8.41 7.67
N ASN A 36 -11.01 -8.50 8.61
CA ASN A 36 -10.05 -9.61 8.70
C ASN A 36 -9.27 -9.77 7.39
N ALA A 37 -8.99 -8.64 6.74
CA ALA A 37 -8.10 -8.54 5.60
C ALA A 37 -6.94 -7.61 5.96
N GLY A 38 -6.20 -7.14 4.96
CA GLY A 38 -5.11 -6.21 5.19
C GLY A 38 -4.13 -6.20 4.03
N GLU A 39 -3.38 -5.11 3.93
CA GLU A 39 -2.32 -4.96 2.93
C GLU A 39 -1.05 -5.73 3.34
N LEU A 40 -0.74 -5.75 4.65
CA LEU A 40 0.42 -6.41 5.22
C LEU A 40 -0.02 -7.43 6.28
N VAL A 41 0.19 -8.72 5.99
CA VAL A 41 -0.17 -9.82 6.89
C VAL A 41 1.10 -10.47 7.44
N ILE A 42 1.28 -10.40 8.77
CA ILE A 42 2.38 -11.04 9.48
C ILE A 42 1.82 -12.24 10.24
N SER A 43 2.15 -13.44 9.77
CA SER A 43 1.68 -14.68 10.40
C SER A 43 2.58 -15.09 11.55
N ILE A 44 1.97 -15.42 12.69
CA ILE A 44 2.69 -15.91 13.88
C ILE A 44 2.99 -17.41 13.65
N PRO A 45 4.25 -17.84 13.77
CA PRO A 45 4.59 -19.25 13.62
C PRO A 45 3.91 -20.10 14.69
N SER A 46 3.58 -21.35 14.35
CA SER A 46 2.84 -22.27 15.22
C SER A 46 3.55 -22.51 16.56
N GLU A 47 4.88 -22.55 16.50
CA GLU A 47 5.80 -22.71 17.62
C GLU A 47 5.70 -21.54 18.60
N ALA A 48 5.32 -20.34 18.15
CA ALA A 48 5.18 -19.14 18.97
C ALA A 48 3.73 -18.84 19.37
N SER A 49 2.76 -19.66 18.93
CA SER A 49 1.33 -19.42 19.19
C SER A 49 0.98 -19.44 20.69
N HIS A 50 1.71 -20.23 21.48
CA HIS A 50 1.55 -20.28 22.93
C HIS A 50 1.90 -18.95 23.61
N LEU A 51 2.84 -18.17 23.07
CA LEU A 51 3.22 -16.86 23.63
C LEU A 51 2.03 -15.89 23.58
N VAL A 52 1.26 -15.92 22.50
CA VAL A 52 0.04 -15.11 22.34
C VAL A 52 -1.04 -15.58 23.30
N GLY A 53 -1.25 -16.90 23.41
CA GLY A 53 -2.25 -17.49 24.30
C GLY A 53 -1.99 -17.21 25.78
N GLU A 54 -0.72 -17.05 26.16
CA GLU A 54 -0.29 -16.68 27.52
C GLU A 54 -0.33 -15.16 27.79
N GLY A 55 -0.73 -14.35 26.80
CA GLY A 55 -0.77 -12.88 26.91
C GLY A 55 0.61 -12.22 26.89
N LYS A 56 1.65 -12.93 26.43
CA LYS A 56 2.98 -12.34 26.25
C LYS A 56 2.96 -11.42 25.03
N GLY A 57 3.49 -10.21 25.19
CA GLY A 57 3.62 -9.26 24.10
C GLY A 57 4.60 -9.74 23.03
N LEU A 58 4.30 -9.45 21.77
CA LEU A 58 5.19 -9.66 20.64
C LEU A 58 5.77 -8.34 20.16
N ARG A 59 7.07 -8.33 19.84
CA ARG A 59 7.73 -7.17 19.22
C ARG A 59 7.99 -7.47 17.75
N ILE A 60 7.41 -6.67 16.88
CA ILE A 60 7.59 -6.75 15.43
C ILE A 60 8.53 -5.61 15.02
N GLY A 61 9.66 -5.96 14.42
CA GLY A 61 10.54 -4.99 13.76
C GLY A 61 10.27 -5.00 12.27
N ILE A 62 9.97 -3.84 11.68
CA ILE A 62 9.77 -3.67 10.25
C ILE A 62 10.88 -2.76 9.74
N GLU A 63 11.67 -3.27 8.81
CA GLU A 63 12.70 -2.51 8.11
C GLU A 63 12.29 -2.42 6.63
N PHE A 64 12.29 -1.21 6.09
CA PHE A 64 11.94 -0.97 4.70
C PHE A 64 12.76 0.20 4.13
N SER A 65 12.94 0.19 2.82
CA SER A 65 13.52 1.28 2.04
C SER A 65 12.53 1.71 0.96
N LEU A 66 12.59 2.98 0.55
CA LEU A 66 11.82 3.52 -0.56
C LEU A 66 12.79 4.06 -1.61
N GLU A 67 12.67 3.59 -2.84
CA GLU A 67 13.45 4.07 -3.97
C GLU A 67 12.51 4.74 -4.97
N GLN A 68 12.74 6.04 -5.25
CA GLN A 68 11.98 6.83 -6.22
C GLN A 68 10.45 6.68 -6.08
N PRO A 69 9.88 7.02 -4.91
CA PRO A 69 8.45 6.86 -4.66
C PRO A 69 7.65 7.68 -5.67
N GLN A 70 6.74 7.02 -6.39
CA GLN A 70 5.83 7.65 -7.34
C GLN A 70 4.63 8.33 -6.66
N GLY A 71 4.51 8.18 -5.34
CA GLY A 71 3.43 8.72 -4.52
C GLY A 71 3.75 8.66 -3.04
N GLY A 72 2.99 9.40 -2.22
CA GLY A 72 3.16 9.48 -0.77
C GLY A 72 4.31 10.40 -0.31
N VAL A 73 5.44 10.39 -1.00
CA VAL A 73 6.57 11.29 -0.75
C VAL A 73 6.98 11.96 -2.06
N HIS A 74 7.20 13.27 -2.02
CA HIS A 74 7.72 14.03 -3.17
C HIS A 74 9.05 14.67 -2.81
N PHE A 75 10.12 14.21 -3.44
CA PHE A 75 11.45 14.80 -3.29
C PHE A 75 11.57 15.98 -4.25
N VAL A 76 11.56 17.20 -3.71
CA VAL A 76 11.85 18.40 -4.50
C VAL A 76 13.37 18.52 -4.61
N ILE A 77 13.89 18.26 -5.81
CA ILE A 77 15.29 18.50 -6.14
C ILE A 77 15.33 19.84 -6.87
N PRO A 78 15.91 20.89 -6.27
CA PRO A 78 16.01 22.19 -6.91
C PRO A 78 17.02 22.17 -8.07
N ASP A 79 16.72 22.91 -9.14
CA ASP A 79 17.49 22.93 -10.40
C ASP A 79 18.83 23.69 -10.35
N CYS A 80 19.35 24.02 -9.16
CA CYS A 80 20.63 24.72 -9.03
C CYS A 80 21.79 23.76 -8.77
N GLU A 81 22.98 24.17 -9.22
CA GLU A 81 24.22 23.44 -8.94
C GLU A 81 24.55 23.54 -7.44
N GLY A 82 24.72 22.38 -6.79
CA GLY A 82 25.07 22.30 -5.37
C GLY A 82 24.51 21.04 -4.71
N THR A 83 24.92 20.79 -3.47
CA THR A 83 24.35 19.74 -2.63
C THR A 83 23.00 20.19 -2.04
N LEU A 84 22.10 19.25 -1.74
CA LEU A 84 20.78 19.55 -1.13
C LEU A 84 20.88 20.48 0.11
N ALA A 85 21.95 20.36 0.89
CA ALA A 85 22.20 21.20 2.06
C ALA A 85 22.50 22.67 1.70
N GLU A 86 23.21 22.92 0.60
CA GLU A 86 23.55 24.27 0.14
C GLU A 86 22.32 24.97 -0.42
N VAL A 87 21.43 24.24 -1.09
CA VAL A 87 20.23 24.85 -1.70
C VAL A 87 19.14 25.18 -0.67
N MET A 88 18.97 24.34 0.36
CA MET A 88 17.96 24.56 1.41
C MET A 88 18.23 25.81 2.26
N THR A 89 19.46 26.31 2.28
CA THR A 89 19.84 27.54 3.03
C THR A 89 19.73 28.82 2.21
N GLN A 90 19.48 28.71 0.90
CA GLN A 90 19.48 29.86 -0.02
C GLN A 90 18.08 30.26 -0.55
N GLN A 91 17.00 29.60 -0.12
CA GLN A 91 15.65 30.11 -0.39
C GLN A 91 15.28 31.18 0.65
N PRO A 92 15.00 32.44 0.25
CA PRO A 92 14.42 33.41 1.16
C PRO A 92 13.03 32.94 1.58
N LEU A 93 12.79 32.92 2.90
CA LEU A 93 11.45 32.81 3.47
C LEU A 93 10.56 33.90 2.87
N ILE A 94 9.53 33.48 2.13
CA ILE A 94 8.36 34.32 1.84
C ILE A 94 7.50 34.44 3.09
#